data_AF-A0A257RRA4-F1
#
_entry.id   AF-A0A257RRA4-F1
#
_cell.length_a   1.000
_cell.length_b   1.000
_cell.length_c   1.000
_cell.angle_alpha   90.00
_cell.angle_beta   90.00
_cell.angle_gamma   90.00
#
_symmetry.space_group_name_H-M   'P 1'
#
loop_
_entity.id
_entity.type
_entity.pdbx_description
1 polymer ?
#
loop_
_entity_poly.entity_id
_entity_poly.type
_entity_poly.pdbx_seq_one_letter_code
_entity_poly.pdbx_strand_id
1 'polypeptide(L)'
;MFGKREKKFRKLQGILLAGVASVAVLLGGFAVMHLVQDAQADAKASTAAGVTNWSDAETTVAAKPKVGGVGWDIPKPLNVPSDPKQAALVKKGMFLTVAGDCLPCHSVAGEPALAGGRAVGTPFGTVFSTNLTPSKRYGIGNMTDKQFYAAVHGGIEPGSSLLVFPKYEYPVMPYTSYSKLTYPDVMAIKAYLDSLAPVAIKNRPDTMFFPTDLRAGMLAWRLLFFNPHPVHYKAGWSQNVRHGAYLVQALAHCNECHTPRNIAMASIHSRFLAGGHIIDQAWYAPNITNSKGEGLGSWSDHAILTYLHHGGDMKQGAAFGKMKSVVDDSLSRLPKADVQDIVDYLRTVKPLKTHFPPTLASAGSVAAGKVLYNNECARCHMKDGEGTKNNIPNLAHNQAVWNGKPIDLIGMMLGGFEPWNKDQTAMPMFGATLTDGQIADITNYVRTAWGNRGKPDATANTVASLRSQATMEVDLDTGSTVASLSEGGKTRKFDDISGRVWVNGNRTDCRMKADFSNQYGKNPVLLGGACASQGNEFIGRATIGGKVTPVLLGVRQVIEGGHVVGLDLSGDIGGGRMLDEQIALKTVNY
;
A
#
# COMPACT_ATOMS: atom_id res chain seq x y z
N MET A 1 9.91 54.34 25.95
CA MET A 1 10.68 53.94 24.74
C MET A 1 10.21 52.64 24.07
N PHE A 2 9.24 51.88 24.61
CA PHE A 2 8.85 50.57 24.05
C PHE A 2 7.84 50.62 22.88
N GLY A 3 6.92 51.59 22.82
CA GLY A 3 5.89 51.64 21.76
C GLY A 3 6.36 52.04 20.35
N LYS A 4 7.53 52.70 20.21
CA LYS A 4 8.09 53.06 18.89
C LYS A 4 8.85 51.90 18.22
N ARG A 5 9.31 50.90 18.97
CA ARG A 5 10.00 49.71 18.44
C ARG A 5 9.03 48.68 17.88
N GLU A 6 7.86 48.50 18.48
CA GLU A 6 6.81 47.59 18.00
C GLU A 6 6.21 47.99 16.65
N LYS A 7 5.96 49.30 16.44
CA LYS A 7 5.46 49.79 15.14
C LYS A 7 6.47 49.63 14.02
N LYS A 8 7.78 49.74 14.30
CA LYS A 8 8.83 49.45 13.30
C LYS A 8 8.92 47.97 12.99
N PHE A 9 8.75 47.08 13.98
CA PHE A 9 8.78 45.63 13.79
C PHE A 9 7.59 45.11 12.96
N ARG A 10 6.36 45.58 13.24
CA ARG A 10 5.17 45.21 12.45
C ARG A 10 5.22 45.74 11.02
N LYS A 11 5.83 46.92 10.80
CA LYS A 11 6.02 47.49 9.46
C LYS A 11 7.11 46.73 8.67
N LEU A 12 8.17 46.26 9.34
CA LEU A 12 9.19 45.40 8.73
C LEU A 12 8.65 44.01 8.37
N GLN A 13 7.83 43.41 9.25
CA GLN A 13 7.14 42.14 8.98
C GLN A 13 6.16 42.25 7.80
N GLY A 14 5.40 43.35 7.71
CA GLY A 14 4.50 43.60 6.59
C GLY A 14 5.24 43.77 5.24
N ILE A 15 6.41 44.41 5.24
CA ILE A 15 7.24 44.58 4.04
C ILE A 15 7.94 43.26 3.64
N LEU A 16 8.40 42.45 4.61
CA LEU A 16 8.94 41.12 4.34
C LEU A 16 7.86 40.16 3.80
N LEU A 17 6.66 40.15 4.38
CA LEU A 17 5.56 39.29 3.92
C LEU A 17 5.05 39.70 2.52
N ALA A 18 4.94 41.00 2.24
CA ALA A 18 4.59 41.50 0.91
C ALA A 18 5.70 41.25 -0.13
N GLY A 19 6.97 41.38 0.26
CA GLY A 19 8.13 41.09 -0.59
C GLY A 19 8.26 39.61 -0.93
N VAL A 20 8.08 38.72 0.05
CA VAL A 20 8.10 37.26 -0.16
C VAL A 20 6.90 36.80 -0.99
N ALA A 21 5.71 37.35 -0.77
CA ALA A 21 4.53 37.06 -1.60
C ALA A 21 4.69 37.55 -3.05
N SER A 22 5.27 38.73 -3.27
CA SER A 22 5.47 39.28 -4.62
C SER A 22 6.54 38.52 -5.41
N VAL A 23 7.62 38.08 -4.75
CA VAL A 23 8.65 37.24 -5.36
C VAL A 23 8.14 35.82 -5.64
N ALA A 24 7.31 35.24 -4.75
CA ALA A 24 6.70 33.94 -4.97
C ALA A 24 5.66 33.94 -6.12
N VAL A 25 4.89 35.02 -6.29
CA VAL A 25 3.94 35.17 -7.41
C VAL A 25 4.65 35.36 -8.75
N LEU A 26 5.75 36.13 -8.79
CA LEU A 26 6.54 36.33 -10.02
C LEU A 26 7.34 35.08 -10.40
N LEU A 27 7.95 34.39 -9.43
CA LEU A 27 8.64 33.10 -9.67
C LEU A 27 7.65 31.99 -10.03
N GLY A 28 6.45 31.99 -9.44
CA GLY A 28 5.38 31.03 -9.77
C GLY A 28 4.83 31.22 -11.18
N GLY A 29 4.64 32.46 -11.64
CA GLY A 29 4.19 32.76 -13.00
C GLY A 29 5.19 32.35 -14.09
N PHE A 30 6.47 32.62 -13.87
CA PHE A 30 7.55 32.21 -14.79
C PHE A 30 7.78 30.69 -14.77
N ALA A 31 7.70 30.05 -13.60
CA ALA A 31 7.82 28.59 -13.49
C ALA A 31 6.67 27.86 -14.20
N VAL A 32 5.44 28.38 -14.12
CA VAL A 32 4.29 27.79 -14.83
C VAL A 32 4.41 27.93 -16.34
N MET A 33 4.92 29.06 -16.87
CA MET A 33 5.12 29.21 -18.32
C MET A 33 6.25 28.32 -18.87
N HIS A 34 7.38 28.20 -18.16
CA HIS A 34 8.45 27.28 -18.57
C HIS A 34 8.02 25.81 -18.47
N LEU A 35 7.34 25.39 -17.40
CA LEU A 35 6.82 24.02 -17.28
C LEU A 35 5.81 23.65 -18.38
N VAL A 36 5.09 24.64 -18.95
CA VAL A 36 4.13 24.43 -20.04
C VAL A 36 4.80 24.31 -21.41
N GLN A 37 5.90 25.04 -21.65
CA GLN A 37 6.70 24.86 -22.86
C GLN A 37 7.52 23.56 -22.80
N ASP A 38 8.03 23.21 -21.62
CA ASP A 38 8.74 21.96 -21.37
C ASP A 38 7.83 20.75 -21.59
N ALA A 39 6.57 20.77 -21.12
CA ALA A 39 5.65 19.64 -21.34
C ALA A 39 5.37 19.32 -22.84
N GLN A 40 5.41 20.31 -23.73
CA GLN A 40 5.25 20.10 -25.19
C GLN A 40 6.55 19.67 -25.87
N ALA A 41 7.69 20.14 -25.39
CA ALA A 41 9.02 19.69 -25.83
C ALA A 41 9.31 18.25 -25.35
N ASP A 42 8.96 17.95 -24.10
CA ASP A 42 9.01 16.62 -23.48
C ASP A 42 8.05 15.64 -24.17
N ALA A 43 6.88 16.09 -24.63
CA ALA A 43 5.98 15.25 -25.42
C ALA A 43 6.64 14.77 -26.73
N LYS A 44 7.39 15.65 -27.43
CA LYS A 44 8.16 15.29 -28.64
C LYS A 44 9.41 14.44 -28.34
N ALA A 45 10.06 14.61 -27.20
CA ALA A 45 11.17 13.77 -26.77
C ALA A 45 10.71 12.38 -26.29
N SER A 46 9.55 12.30 -25.62
CA SER A 46 8.98 11.07 -25.04
C SER A 46 8.59 10.05 -26.10
N THR A 47 8.16 10.48 -27.30
CA THR A 47 7.82 9.58 -28.41
C THR A 47 9.00 8.78 -28.94
N ALA A 48 10.25 9.23 -28.73
CA ALA A 48 11.45 8.55 -29.20
C ALA A 48 12.00 7.49 -28.24
N ALA A 49 11.49 7.43 -27.00
CA ALA A 49 12.07 6.63 -25.92
C ALA A 49 11.07 5.68 -25.20
N GLY A 50 9.83 5.57 -25.66
CA GLY A 50 8.90 4.52 -25.21
C GLY A 50 8.85 3.32 -26.13
N VAL A 51 8.07 2.30 -25.74
CA VAL A 51 7.67 1.22 -26.64
C VAL A 51 6.73 1.83 -27.69
N THR A 52 7.24 2.05 -28.90
CA THR A 52 6.53 2.84 -29.90
C THR A 52 5.36 2.10 -30.57
N ASN A 53 5.36 0.76 -30.54
CA ASN A 53 4.30 -0.08 -31.10
C ASN A 53 4.03 -1.28 -30.19
N TRP A 54 3.03 -1.13 -29.30
CA TRP A 54 2.45 -2.27 -28.60
C TRP A 54 1.55 -3.02 -29.59
N SER A 55 1.83 -4.30 -29.83
CA SER A 55 0.99 -5.19 -30.64
C SER A 55 -0.29 -5.59 -29.90
N ASP A 56 -1.28 -6.07 -30.65
CA ASP A 56 -2.53 -6.58 -30.06
C ASP A 56 -2.32 -7.78 -29.13
N ALA A 57 -1.26 -8.57 -29.34
CA ALA A 57 -0.87 -9.67 -28.48
C ALA A 57 -0.23 -9.17 -27.17
N GLU A 58 0.61 -8.13 -27.23
CA GLU A 58 1.25 -7.50 -26.07
C GLU A 58 0.23 -6.75 -25.18
N THR A 59 -0.89 -6.28 -25.73
CA THR A 59 -1.92 -5.56 -24.95
C THR A 59 -3.02 -6.46 -24.38
N THR A 60 -2.89 -7.79 -24.46
CA THR A 60 -3.92 -8.71 -23.98
C THR A 60 -3.64 -9.13 -22.53
N VAL A 61 -4.44 -8.62 -21.60
CA VAL A 61 -4.38 -9.00 -20.18
C VAL A 61 -5.33 -10.14 -19.83
N ALA A 62 -4.91 -11.03 -18.93
CA ALA A 62 -5.79 -12.06 -18.39
C ALA A 62 -6.86 -11.44 -17.48
N ALA A 63 -8.12 -11.80 -17.71
CA ALA A 63 -9.26 -11.27 -16.96
C ALA A 63 -9.24 -11.63 -15.46
N LYS A 64 -8.61 -12.75 -15.09
CA LYS A 64 -8.45 -13.22 -13.71
C LYS A 64 -6.97 -13.43 -13.39
N PRO A 65 -6.55 -13.29 -12.12
CA PRO A 65 -5.23 -13.74 -11.69
C PRO A 65 -5.05 -15.23 -12.02
N LYS A 66 -3.84 -15.63 -12.41
CA LYS A 66 -3.53 -17.05 -12.68
C LYS A 66 -3.29 -17.88 -11.43
N VAL A 67 -3.19 -17.22 -10.29
CA VAL A 67 -2.97 -17.79 -8.96
C VAL A 67 -4.23 -17.60 -8.12
N GLY A 68 -4.56 -18.57 -7.27
CA GLY A 68 -5.72 -18.46 -6.38
C GLY A 68 -5.52 -17.25 -5.46
N GLY A 69 -6.38 -16.23 -5.58
CA GLY A 69 -6.20 -15.00 -4.84
C GLY A 69 -7.39 -14.06 -4.93
N VAL A 70 -7.56 -13.28 -3.86
CA VAL A 70 -8.60 -12.27 -3.61
C VAL A 70 -8.29 -10.96 -4.36
N GLY A 71 -7.81 -11.09 -5.59
CA GLY A 71 -7.41 -9.96 -6.43
C GLY A 71 -8.60 -9.17 -6.96
N TRP A 72 -8.34 -7.96 -7.45
CA TRP A 72 -9.35 -7.09 -8.02
C TRP A 72 -9.77 -7.56 -9.42
N ASP A 73 -11.07 -7.68 -9.67
CA ASP A 73 -11.55 -7.85 -11.04
C ASP A 73 -11.21 -6.60 -11.87
N ILE A 74 -10.71 -6.79 -13.09
CA ILE A 74 -10.41 -5.66 -13.97
C ILE A 74 -11.75 -5.06 -14.43
N PRO A 75 -12.01 -3.76 -14.15
CA PRO A 75 -13.25 -3.12 -14.58
C PRO A 75 -13.42 -3.20 -16.10
N LYS A 76 -14.60 -3.62 -16.55
CA LYS A 76 -14.90 -3.62 -17.98
C LYS A 76 -15.36 -2.22 -18.40
N PRO A 77 -14.92 -1.71 -19.57
CA PRO A 77 -15.49 -0.52 -20.17
C PRO A 77 -17.01 -0.65 -20.28
N LEU A 78 -17.76 0.39 -19.89
CA LEU A 78 -19.20 0.45 -20.11
C LEU A 78 -19.52 0.63 -21.60
N ASN A 79 -18.72 1.46 -22.27
CA ASN A 79 -18.88 1.77 -23.68
C ASN A 79 -17.52 1.60 -24.37
N VAL A 80 -17.40 0.53 -25.17
CA VAL A 80 -16.27 0.39 -26.10
C VAL A 80 -16.60 1.19 -27.36
N PRO A 81 -15.74 2.14 -27.79
CA PRO A 81 -15.96 2.88 -29.02
C PRO A 81 -16.14 1.97 -30.23
N SER A 82 -17.05 2.34 -31.15
CA SER A 82 -17.23 1.59 -32.40
C SER A 82 -16.10 1.80 -33.40
N ASP A 83 -15.36 2.92 -33.29
CA ASP A 83 -14.14 3.16 -34.07
C ASP A 83 -13.04 2.19 -33.62
N PRO A 84 -12.53 1.31 -34.51
CA PRO A 84 -11.49 0.35 -34.17
C PRO A 84 -10.23 0.97 -33.56
N LYS A 85 -9.87 2.19 -33.97
CA LYS A 85 -8.67 2.87 -33.44
C LYS A 85 -8.85 3.29 -31.99
N GLN A 86 -10.02 3.82 -31.64
CA GLN A 86 -10.35 4.19 -30.28
C GLN A 86 -10.54 2.95 -29.39
N ALA A 87 -11.14 1.88 -29.91
CA ALA A 87 -11.24 0.62 -29.20
C ALA A 87 -9.85 0.02 -28.87
N ALA A 88 -8.93 0.06 -29.84
CA ALA A 88 -7.54 -0.37 -29.62
C ALA A 88 -6.82 0.52 -28.58
N LEU A 89 -7.08 1.82 -28.56
CA LEU A 89 -6.55 2.74 -27.55
C LEU A 89 -7.04 2.40 -26.13
N VAL A 90 -8.34 2.13 -25.97
CA VAL A 90 -8.94 1.68 -24.69
C VAL A 90 -8.34 0.35 -24.25
N LYS A 91 -8.18 -0.61 -25.17
CA LYS A 91 -7.53 -1.91 -24.89
C LYS A 91 -6.09 -1.73 -24.42
N LYS A 92 -5.30 -0.92 -25.11
CA LYS A 92 -3.94 -0.55 -24.70
C LYS A 92 -3.94 0.12 -23.32
N GLY A 93 -4.88 1.02 -23.08
CA GLY A 93 -5.06 1.70 -21.79
C GLY A 93 -5.33 0.74 -20.64
N MET A 94 -6.18 -0.26 -20.85
CA MET A 94 -6.47 -1.32 -19.88
C MET A 94 -5.18 -2.07 -19.53
N PHE A 95 -4.41 -2.49 -20.55
CA PHE A 95 -3.12 -3.15 -20.34
C PHE A 95 -2.15 -2.29 -19.52
N LEU A 96 -1.97 -1.01 -19.89
CA LEU A 96 -1.06 -0.10 -19.20
C LEU A 96 -1.52 0.20 -17.77
N THR A 97 -2.82 0.24 -17.51
CA THR A 97 -3.39 0.44 -16.16
C THR A 97 -3.13 -0.76 -15.26
N VAL A 98 -3.18 -1.97 -15.83
CA VAL A 98 -2.82 -3.22 -15.14
C VAL A 98 -1.31 -3.27 -14.90
N ALA A 99 -0.49 -3.13 -15.95
CA ALA A 99 0.97 -3.12 -15.85
C ALA A 99 1.50 -2.01 -14.93
N GLY A 100 0.75 -0.91 -14.84
CA GLY A 100 1.02 0.23 -13.97
C GLY A 100 0.69 0.01 -12.49
N ASP A 101 0.07 -1.10 -12.09
CA ASP A 101 -0.45 -1.36 -10.73
C ASP A 101 -1.45 -0.29 -10.22
N CYS A 102 -2.26 0.31 -11.10
CA CYS A 102 -3.23 1.31 -10.67
C CYS A 102 -4.35 0.71 -9.79
N LEU A 103 -4.80 -0.52 -10.10
CA LEU A 103 -5.88 -1.23 -9.40
C LEU A 103 -5.63 -1.44 -7.91
N PRO A 104 -4.52 -2.09 -7.47
CA PRO A 104 -4.30 -2.41 -6.06
C PRO A 104 -4.10 -1.17 -5.19
N CYS A 105 -3.71 -0.03 -5.78
CA CYS A 105 -3.55 1.24 -5.07
C CYS A 105 -4.86 2.04 -5.02
N HIS A 106 -5.68 2.02 -6.06
CA HIS A 106 -6.90 2.82 -6.16
C HIS A 106 -8.19 2.04 -5.89
N SER A 107 -8.12 0.90 -5.20
CA SER A 107 -9.30 0.09 -4.83
C SER A 107 -9.28 -0.28 -3.34
N VAL A 108 -10.46 -0.34 -2.72
CA VAL A 108 -10.67 -0.70 -1.31
C VAL A 108 -11.75 -1.76 -1.22
N ALA A 109 -11.49 -2.84 -0.46
CA ALA A 109 -12.42 -3.97 -0.31
C ALA A 109 -13.83 -3.50 0.05
N GLY A 110 -14.85 -4.00 -0.67
CA GLY A 110 -16.25 -3.59 -0.48
C GLY A 110 -16.66 -2.32 -1.23
N GLU A 111 -15.71 -1.54 -1.76
CA GLU A 111 -15.99 -0.42 -2.67
C GLU A 111 -15.77 -0.84 -4.14
N PRO A 112 -16.40 -0.15 -5.12
CA PRO A 112 -16.10 -0.37 -6.52
C PRO A 112 -14.60 -0.17 -6.84
N ALA A 113 -14.04 -1.04 -7.69
CA ALA A 113 -12.65 -0.92 -8.11
C ALA A 113 -12.35 0.45 -8.73
N LEU A 114 -11.12 0.95 -8.51
CA LEU A 114 -10.65 2.27 -8.96
C LEU A 114 -11.36 3.49 -8.33
N ALA A 115 -12.22 3.29 -7.32
CA ALA A 115 -12.91 4.39 -6.63
C ALA A 115 -12.05 5.13 -5.58
N GLY A 116 -10.81 4.69 -5.34
CA GLY A 116 -9.87 5.32 -4.41
C GLY A 116 -10.11 4.95 -2.95
N GLY A 117 -9.53 5.72 -2.04
CA GLY A 117 -9.76 5.61 -0.60
C GLY A 117 -8.79 4.70 0.16
N ARG A 118 -7.82 4.07 -0.51
CA ARG A 118 -6.85 3.19 0.14
C ARG A 118 -5.86 4.01 0.96
N ALA A 119 -5.74 3.68 2.24
CA ALA A 119 -4.76 4.27 3.13
C ALA A 119 -3.35 3.74 2.81
N VAL A 120 -2.40 4.67 2.69
CA VAL A 120 -0.98 4.35 2.60
C VAL A 120 -0.25 5.07 3.73
N GLY A 121 0.21 4.28 4.71
CA GLY A 121 1.02 4.75 5.82
C GLY A 121 2.38 5.24 5.36
N THR A 122 2.87 6.30 6.01
CA THR A 122 4.21 6.86 5.83
C THR A 122 4.74 7.26 7.21
N PRO A 123 6.06 7.45 7.39
CA PRO A 123 6.63 8.03 8.61
C PRO A 123 6.03 9.36 9.07
N PHE A 124 5.35 10.05 8.16
CA PHE A 124 4.88 11.41 8.35
C PHE A 124 3.35 11.51 8.38
N GLY A 125 2.66 10.36 8.42
CA GLY A 125 1.20 10.27 8.42
C GLY A 125 0.68 9.46 7.24
N THR A 126 -0.62 9.55 6.98
CA THR A 126 -1.31 8.69 6.00
C THR A 126 -1.73 9.49 4.78
N VAL A 127 -1.43 8.95 3.60
CA VAL A 127 -1.90 9.45 2.30
C VAL A 127 -3.01 8.53 1.80
N PHE A 128 -4.05 9.09 1.18
CA PHE A 128 -5.15 8.30 0.63
C PHE A 128 -5.17 8.35 -0.89
N SER A 129 -5.36 7.19 -1.53
CA SER A 129 -5.52 7.13 -2.98
C SER A 129 -6.81 7.81 -3.45
N THR A 130 -6.77 8.35 -4.67
CA THR A 130 -7.87 9.11 -5.26
C THR A 130 -8.78 8.24 -6.13
N ASN A 131 -9.99 8.71 -6.38
CA ASN A 131 -10.94 8.07 -7.29
C ASN A 131 -10.52 8.29 -8.76
N LEU A 132 -10.21 7.21 -9.46
CA LEU A 132 -9.78 7.24 -10.88
C LEU A 132 -10.95 7.06 -11.87
N THR A 133 -12.17 6.86 -11.38
CA THR A 133 -13.34 6.66 -12.26
C THR A 133 -13.72 7.97 -12.98
N PRO A 134 -14.49 7.94 -14.09
CA PRO A 134 -14.88 9.14 -14.83
C PRO A 134 -15.95 9.98 -14.13
N SER A 135 -16.14 9.80 -12.83
CA SER A 135 -17.01 10.63 -12.02
C SER A 135 -16.60 12.10 -12.12
N LYS A 136 -17.50 12.95 -12.65
CA LYS A 136 -17.29 14.42 -12.69
C LYS A 136 -17.30 15.06 -11.30
N ARG A 137 -17.89 14.40 -10.30
CA ARG A 137 -18.03 14.97 -8.96
C ARG A 137 -16.79 14.73 -8.10
N TYR A 138 -16.23 13.53 -8.16
CA TYR A 138 -15.15 13.11 -7.26
C TYR A 138 -13.99 12.37 -7.94
N GLY A 139 -14.16 11.95 -9.19
CA GLY A 139 -13.13 11.26 -9.96
C GLY A 139 -12.44 12.17 -10.98
N ILE A 140 -11.93 11.57 -12.05
CA ILE A 140 -11.13 12.26 -13.07
C ILE A 140 -11.97 12.89 -14.19
N GLY A 141 -13.30 12.76 -14.17
CA GLY A 141 -14.17 13.10 -15.30
C GLY A 141 -14.19 14.58 -15.74
N ASN A 142 -13.63 15.48 -14.92
CA ASN A 142 -13.46 16.90 -15.27
C ASN A 142 -12.00 17.27 -15.58
N MET A 143 -11.06 16.33 -15.51
CA MET A 143 -9.66 16.58 -15.83
C MET A 143 -9.49 16.68 -17.34
N THR A 144 -8.92 17.79 -17.79
CA THR A 144 -8.40 17.90 -19.16
C THR A 144 -7.24 16.91 -19.36
N ASP A 145 -6.95 16.55 -20.60
CA ASP A 145 -5.81 15.67 -20.94
C ASP A 145 -4.49 16.20 -20.39
N LYS A 146 -4.28 17.52 -20.47
CA LYS A 146 -3.10 18.19 -19.90
C LYS A 146 -3.03 18.04 -18.38
N GLN A 147 -4.16 18.18 -17.69
CA GLN A 147 -4.23 18.03 -16.23
C GLN A 147 -3.97 16.59 -15.81
N PHE A 148 -4.58 15.62 -16.50
CA PHE A 148 -4.35 14.20 -16.23
C PHE A 148 -2.89 13.82 -16.48
N TYR A 149 -2.31 14.26 -17.60
CA TYR A 149 -0.90 14.05 -17.90
C TYR A 149 0.01 14.66 -16.83
N ALA A 150 -0.26 15.90 -16.40
CA ALA A 150 0.53 16.56 -15.36
C ALA A 150 0.44 15.86 -13.99
N ALA A 151 -0.73 15.29 -13.64
CA ALA A 151 -0.89 14.48 -12.44
C ALA A 151 -0.05 13.20 -12.51
N VAL A 152 -0.26 12.38 -13.55
CA VAL A 152 0.41 11.08 -13.68
C VAL A 152 1.92 11.21 -13.92
N HIS A 153 2.32 12.05 -14.88
CA HIS A 153 3.72 12.17 -15.30
C HIS A 153 4.51 13.15 -14.42
N GLY A 154 3.84 14.14 -13.86
CA GLY A 154 4.47 15.24 -13.14
C GLY A 154 4.23 15.26 -11.64
N GLY A 155 3.28 14.49 -11.11
CA GLY A 155 2.84 14.61 -9.71
C GLY A 155 2.21 15.98 -9.42
N ILE A 156 1.47 16.54 -10.38
CA ILE A 156 0.83 17.85 -10.28
C ILE A 156 -0.69 17.71 -10.37
N GLU A 157 -1.37 17.82 -9.24
CA GLU A 157 -2.82 17.71 -9.16
C GLU A 157 -3.51 18.97 -9.71
N PRO A 158 -4.72 18.85 -10.29
CA PRO A 158 -5.57 19.99 -10.57
C PRO A 158 -5.91 20.77 -9.29
N GLY A 159 -5.89 22.10 -9.38
CA GLY A 159 -6.23 22.99 -8.28
C GLY A 159 -5.00 23.65 -7.64
N SER A 160 -5.18 24.13 -6.41
CA SER A 160 -4.21 24.94 -5.70
C SER A 160 -3.99 24.50 -4.27
N SER A 161 -2.81 24.79 -3.73
CA SER A 161 -2.53 24.71 -2.30
C SER A 161 -2.41 26.12 -1.71
N LEU A 162 -2.67 26.26 -0.40
CA LEU A 162 -2.73 27.53 0.33
C LEU A 162 -1.46 28.40 0.19
N LEU A 163 -0.30 27.77 -0.08
CA LEU A 163 1.01 28.45 -0.14
C LEU A 163 1.78 28.24 -1.44
N VAL A 164 1.40 27.27 -2.28
CA VAL A 164 2.09 26.96 -3.54
C VAL A 164 1.07 26.59 -4.60
N PHE A 165 1.29 27.14 -5.79
CA PHE A 165 0.55 26.84 -7.01
C PHE A 165 1.57 26.32 -8.02
N PRO A 166 1.44 25.08 -8.52
CA PRO A 166 0.32 24.14 -8.37
C PRO A 166 0.40 23.26 -7.10
N LYS A 167 -0.65 22.44 -6.88
CA LYS A 167 -0.66 21.42 -5.81
C LYS A 167 0.18 20.21 -6.23
N TYR A 168 1.29 19.97 -5.53
CA TYR A 168 2.17 18.82 -5.79
C TYR A 168 1.75 17.60 -4.99
N GLU A 169 1.72 16.43 -5.63
CA GLU A 169 1.47 15.12 -5.01
C GLU A 169 2.62 14.73 -4.07
N TYR A 170 2.29 13.95 -3.04
CA TYR A 170 3.32 13.23 -2.30
C TYR A 170 3.84 12.08 -3.17
N PRO A 171 5.15 11.77 -3.16
CA PRO A 171 5.76 10.70 -3.94
C PRO A 171 5.41 9.28 -3.43
N VAL A 172 4.24 9.14 -2.80
CA VAL A 172 3.53 7.87 -2.60
C VAL A 172 2.88 7.42 -3.90
N MET A 173 2.32 8.37 -4.66
CA MET A 173 2.03 8.14 -6.08
C MET A 173 3.38 8.04 -6.81
N PRO A 174 3.69 6.94 -7.51
CA PRO A 174 5.01 6.74 -8.12
C PRO A 174 5.23 7.57 -9.39
N TYR A 175 4.90 8.87 -9.38
CA TYR A 175 5.14 9.79 -10.49
C TYR A 175 6.63 9.93 -10.84
N THR A 176 7.54 9.62 -9.91
CA THR A 176 9.00 9.51 -10.15
C THR A 176 9.37 8.38 -11.11
N SER A 177 8.50 7.38 -11.23
CA SER A 177 8.59 6.31 -12.22
C SER A 177 7.73 6.60 -13.44
N TYR A 178 6.47 7.03 -13.25
CA TYR A 178 5.58 7.35 -14.36
C TYR A 178 6.00 8.56 -15.20
N SER A 179 6.91 9.40 -14.71
CA SER A 179 7.55 10.45 -15.53
C SER A 179 8.41 9.91 -16.68
N LYS A 180 8.54 8.58 -16.80
CA LYS A 180 9.19 7.90 -17.92
C LYS A 180 8.17 7.43 -18.96
N LEU A 181 6.87 7.48 -18.66
CA LEU A 181 5.82 7.08 -19.59
C LEU A 181 5.72 8.07 -20.74
N THR A 182 5.43 7.57 -21.93
CA THR A 182 5.19 8.44 -23.08
C THR A 182 3.82 9.10 -22.97
N TYR A 183 3.67 10.30 -23.54
CA TYR A 183 2.37 10.97 -23.61
C TYR A 183 1.27 10.07 -24.23
N PRO A 184 1.49 9.35 -25.36
CA PRO A 184 0.50 8.43 -25.90
C PRO A 184 0.10 7.31 -24.94
N ASP A 185 1.01 6.80 -24.10
CA ASP A 185 0.70 5.76 -23.12
C ASP A 185 -0.17 6.31 -21.98
N VAL A 186 0.15 7.50 -21.47
CA VAL A 186 -0.68 8.16 -20.44
C VAL A 186 -2.08 8.48 -20.98
N MET A 187 -2.19 8.88 -22.24
CA MET A 187 -3.50 9.11 -22.87
C MET A 187 -4.27 7.83 -23.13
N ALA A 188 -3.59 6.71 -23.43
CA ALA A 188 -4.24 5.41 -23.50
C ALA A 188 -4.82 5.00 -22.13
N ILE A 189 -4.05 5.16 -21.05
CA ILE A 189 -4.55 4.94 -19.67
C ILE A 189 -5.80 5.78 -19.43
N LYS A 190 -5.75 7.08 -19.75
CA LYS A 190 -6.90 7.99 -19.60
C LYS A 190 -8.12 7.49 -20.38
N ALA A 191 -7.94 7.10 -21.64
CA ALA A 191 -9.03 6.60 -22.49
C ALA A 191 -9.71 5.36 -21.88
N TYR A 192 -8.93 4.44 -21.29
CA TYR A 192 -9.50 3.31 -20.57
C TYR A 192 -10.28 3.74 -19.33
N LEU A 193 -9.70 4.59 -18.48
CA LEU A 193 -10.38 5.07 -17.27
C LEU A 193 -11.67 5.85 -17.60
N ASP A 194 -11.64 6.67 -18.64
CA ASP A 194 -12.81 7.44 -19.12
C ASP A 194 -13.95 6.55 -19.65
N SER A 195 -13.62 5.31 -20.06
CA SER A 195 -14.60 4.33 -20.56
C SER A 195 -15.34 3.56 -19.46
N LEU A 196 -14.93 3.70 -18.19
CA LEU A 196 -15.46 2.95 -17.05
C LEU A 196 -16.78 3.54 -16.51
N ALA A 197 -17.41 2.80 -15.58
CA ALA A 197 -18.55 3.32 -14.84
C ALA A 197 -18.14 4.45 -13.89
N PRO A 198 -18.85 5.60 -13.87
CA PRO A 198 -18.56 6.67 -12.93
C PRO A 198 -18.99 6.27 -11.52
N VAL A 199 -18.08 6.39 -10.55
CA VAL A 199 -18.35 6.09 -9.15
C VAL A 199 -18.26 7.37 -8.33
N ALA A 200 -19.35 7.76 -7.67
CA ALA A 200 -19.43 9.01 -6.92
C ALA A 200 -18.97 8.88 -5.46
N ILE A 201 -17.82 8.24 -5.24
CA ILE A 201 -17.18 8.16 -3.92
C ILE A 201 -16.19 9.31 -3.78
N LYS A 202 -16.30 10.06 -2.67
CA LYS A 202 -15.48 11.23 -2.38
C LYS A 202 -14.08 10.81 -1.90
N ASN A 203 -13.05 11.47 -2.43
CA ASN A 203 -11.68 11.29 -1.95
C ASN A 203 -11.55 11.63 -0.46
N ARG A 204 -10.82 10.78 0.25
CA ARG A 204 -10.46 10.98 1.65
C ARG A 204 -9.28 11.97 1.71
N PRO A 205 -9.29 12.95 2.62
CA PRO A 205 -8.17 13.87 2.77
C PRO A 205 -6.98 13.16 3.45
N ASP A 206 -5.77 13.52 3.04
CA ASP A 206 -4.55 13.05 3.70
C ASP A 206 -4.50 13.50 5.17
N THR A 207 -3.92 12.68 6.03
CA THR A 207 -3.73 12.94 7.46
C THR A 207 -2.24 12.98 7.79
N MET A 208 -1.53 13.86 7.10
CA MET A 208 -0.10 14.11 7.31
C MET A 208 0.11 14.98 8.55
N PHE A 209 1.20 14.77 9.28
CA PHE A 209 1.55 15.56 10.45
C PHE A 209 2.35 16.80 10.04
N PHE A 210 2.18 17.89 10.77
CA PHE A 210 3.00 19.08 10.59
C PHE A 210 4.50 18.77 10.79
N PRO A 211 5.40 19.27 9.92
CA PRO A 211 5.18 20.23 8.83
C PRO A 211 4.91 19.59 7.44
N THR A 212 4.78 18.27 7.35
CA THR A 212 4.65 17.56 6.06
C THR A 212 3.27 17.72 5.41
N ASP A 213 2.27 18.18 6.16
CA ASP A 213 0.96 18.61 5.66
C ASP A 213 1.04 19.88 4.77
N LEU A 214 2.09 20.69 4.94
CA LEU A 214 2.35 21.84 4.08
C LEU A 214 2.87 21.38 2.71
N ARG A 215 1.99 21.31 1.72
CA ARG A 215 2.33 20.96 0.32
C ARG A 215 3.44 21.84 -0.29
N ALA A 216 3.75 23.01 0.28
CA ALA A 216 4.92 23.81 -0.11
C ALA A 216 6.25 23.06 0.04
N GLY A 217 6.36 22.17 1.04
CA GLY A 217 7.52 21.30 1.22
C GLY A 217 7.75 20.36 0.03
N MET A 218 6.70 19.99 -0.69
CA MET A 218 6.81 19.13 -1.88
C MET A 218 7.46 19.86 -3.05
N LEU A 219 7.33 21.19 -3.16
CA LEU A 219 8.09 21.96 -4.15
C LEU A 219 9.59 21.84 -3.88
N ALA A 220 10.01 22.05 -2.63
CA ALA A 220 11.41 21.92 -2.23
C ALA A 220 11.93 20.49 -2.44
N TRP A 221 11.14 19.49 -2.03
CA TRP A 221 11.48 18.08 -2.25
C TRP A 221 11.67 17.77 -3.73
N ARG A 222 10.76 18.24 -4.59
CA ARG A 222 10.81 18.04 -6.04
C ARG A 222 12.07 18.67 -6.64
N LEU A 223 12.40 19.91 -6.28
CA LEU A 223 13.60 20.60 -6.79
C LEU A 223 14.90 19.87 -6.42
N LEU A 224 14.92 19.16 -5.28
CA LEU A 224 16.09 18.43 -4.80
C LEU A 224 16.18 17.00 -5.34
N PHE A 225 15.04 16.32 -5.53
CA PHE A 225 15.01 14.87 -5.71
C PHE A 225 14.27 14.38 -6.95
N PHE A 226 13.56 15.25 -7.68
CA PHE A 226 12.84 14.85 -8.89
C PHE A 226 13.41 15.50 -10.14
N ASN A 227 13.97 14.65 -11.00
CA ASN A 227 14.44 15.02 -12.33
C ASN A 227 13.75 14.11 -13.36
N PRO A 228 12.66 14.56 -14.03
CA PRO A 228 11.97 13.74 -15.02
C PRO A 228 12.89 13.51 -16.22
N HIS A 229 13.02 12.26 -16.63
CA HIS A 229 13.74 11.88 -17.82
C HIS A 229 13.12 10.59 -18.38
N PRO A 230 13.21 10.32 -19.69
CA PRO A 230 12.78 9.04 -20.24
C PRO A 230 13.68 7.89 -19.77
N VAL A 231 13.29 6.65 -20.07
CA VAL A 231 14.16 5.49 -19.83
C VAL A 231 15.45 5.62 -20.66
N HIS A 232 16.60 5.50 -19.99
CA HIS A 232 17.89 5.54 -20.66
C HIS A 232 18.26 4.16 -21.20
N TYR A 233 18.19 3.97 -22.52
CA TYR A 233 18.60 2.75 -23.19
C TYR A 233 20.09 2.75 -23.53
N LYS A 234 20.79 1.66 -23.19
CA LYS A 234 22.19 1.51 -23.60
C LYS A 234 22.29 1.09 -25.07
N ALA A 235 23.35 1.53 -25.74
CA ALA A 235 23.69 1.06 -27.07
C ALA A 235 23.85 -0.48 -27.07
N GLY A 236 23.30 -1.14 -28.08
CA GLY A 236 23.34 -2.60 -28.22
C GLY A 236 22.30 -3.38 -27.41
N TRP A 237 21.47 -2.74 -26.59
CA TRP A 237 20.32 -3.43 -25.99
C TRP A 237 19.34 -3.90 -27.06
N SER A 238 18.98 -5.19 -27.01
CA SER A 238 17.91 -5.78 -27.80
C SER A 238 16.57 -5.13 -27.48
N GLN A 239 15.57 -5.35 -28.35
CA GLN A 239 14.23 -4.82 -28.15
C GLN A 239 13.61 -5.31 -26.82
N ASN A 240 13.73 -6.59 -26.52
CA ASN A 240 13.25 -7.21 -25.27
C ASN A 240 13.83 -6.52 -24.02
N VAL A 241 15.14 -6.27 -24.00
CA VAL A 241 15.79 -5.59 -22.86
C VAL A 241 15.31 -4.15 -22.71
N ARG A 242 15.08 -3.43 -23.82
CA ARG A 242 14.51 -2.07 -23.79
C ARG A 242 13.08 -2.09 -23.27
N HIS A 243 12.28 -3.04 -23.73
CA HIS A 243 10.91 -3.21 -23.28
C HIS A 243 10.83 -3.54 -21.79
N GLY A 244 11.62 -4.50 -21.33
CA GLY A 244 11.78 -4.83 -19.91
C GLY A 244 12.24 -3.63 -19.08
N ALA A 245 13.16 -2.81 -19.59
CA ALA A 245 13.59 -1.59 -18.93
C ALA A 245 12.43 -0.60 -18.72
N TYR A 246 11.54 -0.50 -19.70
CA TYR A 246 10.34 0.34 -19.64
C TYR A 246 9.32 -0.19 -18.64
N LEU A 247 9.05 -1.50 -18.66
CA LEU A 247 8.18 -2.15 -17.69
C LEU A 247 8.70 -1.98 -16.27
N VAL A 248 9.98 -2.26 -16.01
CA VAL A 248 10.57 -2.21 -14.65
C VAL A 248 10.69 -0.78 -14.10
N GLN A 249 11.06 0.20 -14.92
CA GLN A 249 11.37 1.55 -14.44
C GLN A 249 10.23 2.56 -14.54
N ALA A 250 9.23 2.28 -15.37
CA ALA A 250 8.11 3.18 -15.64
C ALA A 250 6.78 2.58 -15.16
N LEU A 251 6.34 1.47 -15.76
CA LEU A 251 5.00 0.90 -15.52
C LEU A 251 4.91 0.14 -14.19
N ALA A 252 5.63 -0.96 -14.03
CA ALA A 252 5.62 -1.79 -12.82
C ALA A 252 6.50 -1.22 -11.70
N HIS A 253 7.20 -0.09 -11.97
CA HIS A 253 7.90 0.76 -11.00
C HIS A 253 8.66 0.01 -9.90
N CYS A 254 9.35 -1.09 -10.25
CA CYS A 254 9.98 -1.98 -9.28
C CYS A 254 11.02 -1.24 -8.43
N ASN A 255 11.61 -0.17 -8.98
CA ASN A 255 12.54 0.70 -8.28
C ASN A 255 11.93 1.48 -7.11
N GLU A 256 10.62 1.65 -7.03
CA GLU A 256 9.98 2.39 -5.94
C GLU A 256 9.99 1.60 -4.62
N CYS A 257 9.92 0.27 -4.70
CA CYS A 257 10.04 -0.61 -3.54
C CYS A 257 11.47 -1.15 -3.39
N HIS A 258 12.08 -1.61 -4.47
CA HIS A 258 13.37 -2.32 -4.43
C HIS A 258 14.60 -1.41 -4.42
N THR A 259 14.46 -0.09 -4.29
CA THR A 259 15.59 0.84 -4.11
C THR A 259 15.53 1.46 -2.72
N PRO A 260 16.65 1.55 -1.98
CA PRO A 260 16.62 2.15 -0.65
C PRO A 260 16.35 3.65 -0.75
N ARG A 261 15.68 4.20 0.26
CA ARG A 261 15.34 5.62 0.35
C ARG A 261 16.18 6.32 1.42
N ASN A 262 16.45 7.60 1.21
CA ASN A 262 17.08 8.46 2.22
C ASN A 262 16.04 8.92 3.28
N ILE A 263 16.49 9.70 4.27
CA ILE A 263 15.61 10.22 5.34
C ILE A 263 14.47 11.12 4.83
N ALA A 264 14.61 11.69 3.62
CA ALA A 264 13.58 12.48 2.97
C ALA A 264 12.67 11.62 2.07
N MET A 265 12.71 10.30 2.20
CA MET A 265 11.96 9.32 1.39
C MET A 265 12.30 9.33 -0.10
N ALA A 266 13.38 9.98 -0.53
CA ALA A 266 13.84 9.95 -1.92
C ALA A 266 14.70 8.72 -2.21
N SER A 267 14.49 8.10 -3.37
CA SER A 267 15.23 6.91 -3.82
C SER A 267 16.72 7.22 -4.01
N ILE A 268 17.58 6.36 -3.49
CA ILE A 268 19.04 6.48 -3.63
C ILE A 268 19.46 5.80 -4.93
N HIS A 269 19.53 6.56 -6.03
CA HIS A 269 19.78 6.04 -7.38
C HIS A 269 21.07 5.23 -7.54
N SER A 270 22.13 5.53 -6.77
CA SER A 270 23.38 4.74 -6.78
C SER A 270 23.20 3.31 -6.25
N ARG A 271 22.04 3.03 -5.65
CA ARG A 271 21.64 1.76 -5.04
C ARG A 271 20.40 1.18 -5.72
N PHE A 272 20.17 1.55 -6.98
CA PHE A 272 19.06 1.08 -7.81
C PHE A 272 18.86 -0.44 -7.68
N LEU A 273 17.64 -0.85 -7.29
CA LEU A 273 17.22 -2.25 -7.12
C LEU A 273 17.97 -3.06 -6.05
N ALA A 274 18.77 -2.42 -5.19
CA ALA A 274 19.57 -3.09 -4.16
C ALA A 274 18.79 -3.42 -2.86
N GLY A 275 17.46 -3.38 -2.90
CA GLY A 275 16.53 -3.64 -1.79
C GLY A 275 16.15 -2.37 -1.03
N GLY A 276 14.96 -2.36 -0.44
CA GLY A 276 14.39 -1.19 0.23
C GLY A 276 13.43 -1.57 1.35
N HIS A 277 13.47 -0.83 2.46
CA HIS A 277 12.47 -0.97 3.51
C HIS A 277 11.20 -0.23 3.09
N ILE A 278 10.05 -0.90 3.11
CA ILE A 278 8.76 -0.26 2.86
C ILE A 278 8.33 0.36 4.19
N ILE A 279 8.51 1.67 4.31
CA ILE A 279 8.44 2.32 5.62
C ILE A 279 7.00 2.37 6.13
N ASP A 280 6.81 2.18 7.44
CA ASP A 280 5.53 2.05 8.13
C ASP A 280 4.74 0.77 7.76
N GLN A 281 5.45 -0.23 7.23
CA GLN A 281 4.91 -1.56 6.96
C GLN A 281 5.90 -2.63 7.43
N ALA A 282 5.37 -3.80 7.83
CA ALA A 282 6.17 -4.96 8.19
C ALA A 282 6.75 -5.72 6.99
N TRP A 283 7.22 -4.99 5.97
CA TRP A 283 7.68 -5.56 4.70
C TRP A 283 8.98 -4.92 4.21
N TYR A 284 9.89 -5.76 3.73
CA TYR A 284 11.16 -5.39 3.11
C TYR A 284 11.16 -5.87 1.67
N ALA A 285 11.36 -4.96 0.72
CA ALA A 285 11.55 -5.33 -0.67
C ALA A 285 12.99 -5.84 -0.86
N PRO A 286 13.19 -7.11 -1.25
CA PRO A 286 14.52 -7.70 -1.35
C PRO A 286 15.37 -7.03 -2.42
N ASN A 287 16.68 -7.24 -2.36
CA ASN A 287 17.56 -6.85 -3.45
C ASN A 287 17.26 -7.71 -4.68
N ILE A 288 17.01 -7.08 -5.83
CA ILE A 288 16.71 -7.77 -7.10
C ILE A 288 17.77 -7.51 -8.18
N THR A 289 18.96 -7.07 -7.78
CA THR A 289 20.14 -7.02 -8.66
C THR A 289 20.70 -8.43 -8.93
N ASN A 290 21.63 -8.57 -9.87
CA ASN A 290 22.31 -9.86 -10.14
C ASN A 290 23.33 -10.29 -9.08
N SER A 291 23.20 -9.84 -7.84
CA SER A 291 24.00 -10.34 -6.72
C SER A 291 23.67 -11.82 -6.46
N LYS A 292 24.67 -12.71 -6.47
CA LYS A 292 24.47 -14.17 -6.29
C LYS A 292 24.10 -14.57 -4.86
N GLY A 293 24.43 -13.75 -3.87
CA GLY A 293 24.19 -14.03 -2.46
C GLY A 293 22.96 -13.34 -1.89
N GLU A 294 22.55 -12.22 -2.46
CA GLU A 294 21.52 -11.37 -1.87
C GLU A 294 20.49 -10.88 -2.90
N GLY A 295 20.68 -11.21 -4.18
CA GLY A 295 19.75 -10.84 -5.25
C GLY A 295 19.42 -12.02 -6.16
N LEU A 296 19.08 -11.73 -7.41
CA LEU A 296 18.60 -12.71 -8.40
C LEU A 296 19.74 -13.44 -9.15
N GLY A 297 21.00 -13.16 -8.82
CA GLY A 297 22.14 -13.68 -9.57
C GLY A 297 22.31 -15.21 -9.51
N SER A 298 21.69 -15.87 -8.53
CA SER A 298 21.65 -17.33 -8.38
C SER A 298 20.35 -17.97 -8.89
N TRP A 299 19.31 -17.18 -9.15
CA TRP A 299 18.04 -17.67 -9.65
C TRP A 299 18.17 -17.96 -11.14
N SER A 300 17.44 -18.95 -11.66
CA SER A 300 17.32 -19.15 -13.11
C SER A 300 16.30 -18.16 -13.69
N ASP A 301 16.38 -17.88 -14.99
CA ASP A 301 15.40 -17.02 -15.68
C ASP A 301 13.99 -17.58 -15.54
N HIS A 302 13.87 -18.91 -15.65
CA HIS A 302 12.61 -19.61 -15.44
C HIS A 302 12.05 -19.39 -14.03
N ALA A 303 12.88 -19.45 -12.98
CA ALA A 303 12.41 -19.23 -11.61
C ALA A 303 11.92 -17.79 -11.39
N ILE A 304 12.62 -16.79 -11.94
CA ILE A 304 12.17 -15.39 -11.85
C ILE A 304 10.85 -15.21 -12.59
N LEU A 305 10.73 -15.73 -13.81
CA LEU A 305 9.49 -15.69 -14.57
C LEU A 305 8.34 -16.37 -13.82
N THR A 306 8.60 -17.56 -13.26
CA THR A 306 7.58 -18.30 -12.49
C THR A 306 7.14 -17.52 -11.27
N TYR A 307 8.05 -16.90 -10.53
CA TYR A 307 7.71 -16.06 -9.40
C TYR A 307 6.84 -14.86 -9.80
N LEU A 308 7.21 -14.15 -10.87
CA LEU A 308 6.50 -12.95 -11.31
C LEU A 308 5.16 -13.24 -12.02
N HIS A 309 5.06 -14.33 -12.78
CA HIS A 309 3.89 -14.64 -13.61
C HIS A 309 2.93 -15.65 -12.97
N HIS A 310 3.47 -16.55 -12.14
CA HIS A 310 2.72 -17.64 -11.52
C HIS A 310 2.67 -17.52 -9.98
N GLY A 311 3.18 -16.43 -9.40
CA GLY A 311 3.10 -16.19 -7.96
C GLY A 311 4.15 -16.91 -7.13
N GLY A 312 4.90 -17.85 -7.68
CA GLY A 312 5.93 -18.59 -6.93
C GLY A 312 6.06 -20.06 -7.28
N ASP A 313 6.95 -20.72 -6.55
CA ASP A 313 7.08 -22.18 -6.54
C ASP A 313 7.55 -22.73 -5.17
N MET A 314 7.61 -24.05 -5.06
CA MET A 314 7.97 -24.79 -3.84
C MET A 314 9.48 -24.79 -3.53
N LYS A 315 10.33 -24.13 -4.31
CA LYS A 315 11.80 -24.17 -4.17
C LYS A 315 12.39 -22.79 -3.89
N GLN A 316 11.98 -21.80 -4.68
CA GLN A 316 12.40 -20.41 -4.59
C GLN A 316 11.48 -19.57 -3.68
N GLY A 317 10.30 -20.10 -3.36
CA GLY A 317 9.28 -19.44 -2.56
C GLY A 317 8.20 -18.78 -3.42
N ALA A 318 7.24 -18.17 -2.75
CA ALA A 318 6.11 -17.49 -3.36
C ALA A 318 6.02 -16.03 -2.96
N ALA A 319 5.37 -15.23 -3.80
CA ALA A 319 5.08 -13.84 -3.52
C ALA A 319 4.10 -13.75 -2.34
N PHE A 320 4.47 -12.91 -1.37
CA PHE A 320 3.69 -12.64 -0.17
C PHE A 320 3.59 -11.13 0.06
N GLY A 321 2.78 -10.71 1.03
CA GLY A 321 2.61 -9.31 1.40
C GLY A 321 2.24 -8.42 0.21
N LYS A 322 2.87 -7.25 0.08
CA LYS A 322 2.61 -6.32 -1.03
C LYS A 322 3.06 -6.86 -2.39
N MET A 323 4.09 -7.71 -2.43
CA MET A 323 4.52 -8.32 -3.69
C MET A 323 3.45 -9.28 -4.23
N LYS A 324 2.68 -9.94 -3.36
CA LYS A 324 1.54 -10.77 -3.78
C LYS A 324 0.50 -9.96 -4.54
N SER A 325 0.12 -8.77 -4.05
CA SER A 325 -0.82 -7.91 -4.80
C SER A 325 -0.25 -7.46 -6.16
N VAL A 326 1.05 -7.16 -6.26
CA VAL A 326 1.70 -6.83 -7.54
C VAL A 326 1.63 -8.01 -8.52
N VAL A 327 1.84 -9.24 -8.03
CA VAL A 327 1.74 -10.42 -8.88
C VAL A 327 0.29 -10.73 -9.28
N ASP A 328 -0.63 -10.74 -8.32
CA ASP A 328 -2.02 -11.15 -8.55
C ASP A 328 -2.81 -10.11 -9.37
N ASP A 329 -2.59 -8.82 -9.12
CA ASP A 329 -3.35 -7.73 -9.75
C ASP A 329 -2.67 -7.13 -10.99
N SER A 330 -1.40 -7.46 -11.26
CA SER A 330 -0.64 -6.97 -12.41
C SER A 330 0.14 -8.07 -13.14
N LEU A 331 1.29 -8.49 -12.62
CA LEU A 331 2.28 -9.23 -13.41
C LEU A 331 1.78 -10.59 -13.93
N SER A 332 1.00 -11.33 -13.15
CA SER A 332 0.41 -12.62 -13.58
C SER A 332 -0.62 -12.49 -14.70
N ARG A 333 -1.11 -11.27 -14.92
CA ARG A 333 -2.11 -10.95 -15.95
C ARG A 333 -1.49 -10.46 -17.24
N LEU A 334 -0.23 -10.03 -17.21
CA LEU A 334 0.50 -9.63 -18.41
C LEU A 334 0.78 -10.84 -19.32
N PRO A 335 0.97 -10.62 -20.63
CA PRO A 335 1.56 -11.61 -21.51
C PRO A 335 2.87 -12.16 -20.93
N LYS A 336 3.07 -13.47 -21.08
CA LYS A 336 4.29 -14.12 -20.59
C LYS A 336 5.57 -13.51 -21.23
N ALA A 337 5.47 -13.04 -22.47
CA ALA A 337 6.56 -12.38 -23.17
C ALA A 337 7.01 -11.09 -22.45
N ASP A 338 6.07 -10.27 -21.98
CA ASP A 338 6.37 -9.03 -21.27
C ASP A 338 7.06 -9.30 -19.92
N VAL A 339 6.63 -10.36 -19.21
CA VAL A 339 7.30 -10.79 -17.98
C VAL A 339 8.68 -11.38 -18.28
N GLN A 340 8.86 -12.04 -19.42
CA GLN A 340 10.19 -12.48 -19.87
C GLN A 340 11.09 -11.27 -20.18
N ASP A 341 10.57 -10.20 -20.80
CA ASP A 341 11.32 -8.97 -21.06
C ASP A 341 11.78 -8.30 -19.74
N ILE A 342 10.92 -8.31 -18.70
CA ILE A 342 11.31 -7.90 -17.35
C ILE A 342 12.52 -8.72 -16.85
N VAL A 343 12.49 -10.04 -17.00
CA VAL A 343 13.62 -10.93 -16.63
C VAL A 343 14.88 -10.54 -17.41
N ASP A 344 14.78 -10.38 -18.73
CA ASP A 344 15.89 -10.02 -19.61
C ASP A 344 16.53 -8.69 -19.19
N TYR A 345 15.71 -7.69 -18.82
CA TYR A 345 16.22 -6.43 -18.29
C TYR A 345 16.89 -6.60 -16.92
N LEU A 346 16.28 -7.34 -15.99
CA LEU A 346 16.84 -7.59 -14.66
C LEU A 346 18.23 -8.24 -14.76
N ARG A 347 18.49 -9.07 -15.78
CA ARG A 347 19.83 -9.62 -16.08
C ARG A 347 20.90 -8.60 -16.47
N THR A 348 20.50 -7.40 -16.85
CA THR A 348 21.43 -6.30 -17.14
C THR A 348 21.80 -5.47 -15.92
N VAL A 349 21.08 -5.65 -14.80
CA VAL A 349 21.25 -4.85 -13.59
C VAL A 349 22.53 -5.26 -12.86
N LYS A 350 23.40 -4.28 -12.56
CA LYS A 350 24.68 -4.54 -11.90
C LYS A 350 24.47 -5.13 -10.50
N PRO A 351 25.24 -6.15 -10.09
CA PRO A 351 25.14 -6.73 -8.76
C PRO A 351 25.52 -5.69 -7.71
N LEU A 352 24.66 -5.50 -6.71
CA LEU A 352 24.96 -4.73 -5.51
C LEU A 352 24.72 -5.60 -4.28
N LYS A 353 25.49 -5.37 -3.22
CA LYS A 353 25.21 -5.97 -1.90
C LYS A 353 24.25 -5.06 -1.14
N THR A 354 23.32 -5.61 -0.38
CA THR A 354 22.55 -4.90 0.64
C THR A 354 23.49 -4.24 1.65
N HIS A 355 23.09 -3.10 2.22
CA HIS A 355 23.93 -2.36 3.15
C HIS A 355 23.18 -2.11 4.46
N PHE A 356 23.29 -3.06 5.38
CA PHE A 356 22.88 -2.90 6.77
C PHE A 356 23.88 -3.63 7.67
N PRO A 357 24.68 -2.93 8.48
CA PRO A 357 25.45 -3.57 9.54
C PRO A 357 24.47 -4.01 10.65
N PRO A 358 24.33 -5.33 10.92
CA PRO A 358 23.36 -5.80 11.88
C PRO A 358 23.96 -5.92 13.28
N THR A 359 23.12 -5.75 14.29
CA THR A 359 23.38 -6.26 15.62
C THR A 359 23.02 -7.74 15.64
N LEU A 360 23.98 -8.60 15.99
CA LEU A 360 23.76 -10.05 16.03
C LEU A 360 23.18 -10.46 17.38
N ALA A 361 22.20 -11.35 17.35
CA ALA A 361 21.66 -12.05 18.49
C ALA A 361 22.66 -13.07 19.05
N SER A 362 22.48 -13.44 20.31
CA SER A 362 23.34 -14.42 20.99
C SER A 362 23.09 -15.84 20.49
N ALA A 363 24.07 -16.73 20.68
CA ALA A 363 23.88 -18.17 20.42
C ALA A 363 22.71 -18.76 21.24
N GLY A 364 22.44 -18.20 22.43
CA GLY A 364 21.31 -18.58 23.27
C GLY A 364 19.96 -18.29 22.62
N SER A 365 19.81 -17.14 21.94
CA SER A 365 18.60 -16.79 21.18
C SER A 365 18.32 -17.81 20.07
N VAL A 366 19.35 -18.19 19.30
CA VAL A 366 19.23 -19.19 18.24
C VAL A 366 18.84 -20.58 18.80
N ALA A 367 19.43 -20.96 19.94
CA ALA A 367 19.10 -22.23 20.60
C ALA A 367 17.66 -22.27 21.12
N ALA A 368 17.20 -21.19 21.76
CA ALA A 368 15.80 -21.04 22.19
C ALA A 368 14.84 -21.08 20.99
N GLY A 369 15.19 -20.40 19.90
CA GLY A 369 14.45 -20.39 18.65
C GLY A 369 14.23 -21.78 18.06
N LYS A 370 15.23 -22.66 18.13
CA LYS A 370 15.12 -24.06 17.68
C LYS A 370 14.06 -24.84 18.47
N VAL A 371 14.00 -24.65 19.78
CA VAL A 371 13.02 -25.33 20.65
C VAL A 371 11.61 -24.85 20.30
N LEU A 372 11.43 -23.52 20.20
CA LEU A 372 10.16 -22.92 19.82
C LEU A 372 9.71 -23.37 18.41
N TYR A 373 10.61 -23.36 17.43
CA TYR A 373 10.31 -23.84 16.07
C TYR A 373 9.80 -25.29 16.06
N ASN A 374 10.43 -26.16 16.85
CA ASN A 374 10.02 -27.57 16.91
C ASN A 374 8.61 -27.75 17.51
N ASN A 375 8.20 -26.85 18.39
CA ASN A 375 6.89 -26.89 19.03
C ASN A 375 5.79 -26.27 18.16
N GLU A 376 6.08 -25.10 17.57
CA GLU A 376 5.06 -24.28 16.90
C GLU A 376 5.02 -24.48 15.37
N CYS A 377 6.18 -24.74 14.74
CA CYS A 377 6.32 -24.63 13.28
C CYS A 377 6.57 -25.98 12.60
N ALA A 378 7.32 -26.88 13.24
CA ALA A 378 7.81 -28.12 12.63
C ALA A 378 6.70 -29.11 12.26
N ARG A 379 5.48 -28.96 12.80
CA ARG A 379 4.32 -29.77 12.41
C ARG A 379 3.93 -29.57 10.94
N CYS A 380 4.20 -28.39 10.38
CA CYS A 380 3.92 -28.06 8.97
C CYS A 380 5.21 -27.97 8.15
N HIS A 381 6.22 -27.28 8.67
CA HIS A 381 7.47 -27.03 7.94
C HIS A 381 8.54 -28.12 8.08
N MET A 382 8.24 -29.19 8.84
CA MET A 382 9.16 -30.29 9.16
C MET A 382 10.36 -29.82 10.02
N LYS A 383 11.02 -30.76 10.69
CA LYS A 383 12.15 -30.46 11.60
C LYS A 383 13.41 -29.98 10.87
N ASP A 384 13.55 -30.39 9.62
CA ASP A 384 14.61 -30.01 8.69
C ASP A 384 14.24 -28.78 7.84
N GLY A 385 13.04 -28.21 8.03
CA GLY A 385 12.60 -27.04 7.28
C GLY A 385 12.32 -27.32 5.81
N GLU A 386 12.19 -28.59 5.39
CA GLU A 386 11.94 -28.93 3.98
C GLU A 386 10.50 -28.63 3.53
N GLY A 387 9.59 -28.46 4.49
CA GLY A 387 8.16 -28.34 4.19
C GLY A 387 7.57 -29.64 3.66
N THR A 388 6.44 -29.55 2.96
CA THR A 388 5.74 -30.71 2.39
C THR A 388 5.46 -30.49 0.91
N LYS A 389 5.60 -31.55 0.12
CA LYS A 389 5.46 -31.49 -1.33
C LYS A 389 4.11 -30.88 -1.73
N ASN A 390 4.16 -29.86 -2.58
CA ASN A 390 3.02 -29.14 -3.15
C ASN A 390 2.07 -28.47 -2.13
N ASN A 391 2.42 -28.42 -0.83
CA ASN A 391 1.54 -27.84 0.19
C ASN A 391 2.27 -26.78 1.03
N ILE A 392 3.23 -27.18 1.87
CA ILE A 392 3.98 -26.25 2.75
C ILE A 392 5.36 -25.96 2.14
N PRO A 393 5.74 -24.69 1.89
CA PRO A 393 7.02 -24.35 1.29
C PRO A 393 8.21 -24.70 2.20
N ASN A 394 9.37 -24.92 1.56
CA ASN A 394 10.64 -25.09 2.26
C ASN A 394 11.06 -23.77 2.93
N LEU A 395 11.54 -23.86 4.16
CA LEU A 395 12.30 -22.81 4.84
C LEU A 395 13.81 -23.04 4.66
N ALA A 396 14.22 -24.30 4.50
CA ALA A 396 15.59 -24.68 4.22
C ALA A 396 16.04 -24.21 2.83
N HIS A 397 17.23 -23.62 2.75
CA HIS A 397 17.81 -23.06 1.53
C HIS A 397 16.93 -22.03 0.80
N ASN A 398 15.94 -21.44 1.48
CA ASN A 398 14.98 -20.52 0.86
C ASN A 398 15.42 -19.07 1.05
N GLN A 399 15.81 -18.41 -0.04
CA GLN A 399 16.28 -17.01 0.01
C GLN A 399 15.24 -16.03 0.58
N ALA A 400 13.94 -16.34 0.48
CA ALA A 400 12.88 -15.50 1.03
C ALA A 400 12.94 -15.37 2.57
N VAL A 401 13.48 -16.37 3.28
CA VAL A 401 13.49 -16.35 4.76
C VAL A 401 14.74 -15.71 5.35
N TRP A 402 15.85 -15.66 4.61
CA TRP A 402 17.16 -15.26 5.15
C TRP A 402 17.80 -14.04 4.48
N ASN A 403 17.32 -13.61 3.33
CA ASN A 403 17.87 -12.46 2.62
C ASN A 403 17.43 -11.13 3.25
N GLY A 404 18.30 -10.13 3.26
CA GLY A 404 17.98 -8.80 3.78
C GLY A 404 17.68 -8.77 5.28
N LYS A 405 16.71 -7.93 5.69
CA LYS A 405 16.31 -7.75 7.09
C LYS A 405 15.35 -8.86 7.56
N PRO A 406 15.24 -9.13 8.88
CA PRO A 406 14.34 -10.15 9.41
C PRO A 406 12.84 -9.78 9.35
N ILE A 407 12.52 -8.60 8.79
CA ILE A 407 11.21 -7.96 8.88
C ILE A 407 10.12 -8.78 8.17
N ASP A 408 10.39 -9.34 6.99
CA ASP A 408 9.41 -10.15 6.26
C ASP A 408 9.03 -11.43 7.01
N LEU A 409 10.03 -12.13 7.56
CA LEU A 409 9.81 -13.36 8.32
C LEU A 409 9.06 -13.07 9.63
N ILE A 410 9.36 -11.95 10.29
CA ILE A 410 8.59 -11.49 11.45
C ILE A 410 7.15 -11.15 11.05
N GLY A 411 6.96 -10.40 9.96
CA GLY A 411 5.65 -10.02 9.44
C GLY A 411 4.78 -11.23 9.12
N MET A 412 5.35 -12.24 8.44
CA MET A 412 4.68 -13.51 8.16
C MET A 412 4.24 -14.25 9.43
N MET A 413 5.06 -14.26 10.49
CA MET A 413 4.65 -14.88 11.76
C MET A 413 3.62 -14.05 12.52
N LEU A 414 3.72 -12.72 12.49
CA LEU A 414 2.76 -11.85 13.19
C LEU A 414 1.36 -11.93 12.56
N GLY A 415 1.30 -11.88 11.23
CA GLY A 415 0.04 -11.76 10.49
C GLY A 415 -0.49 -13.07 9.88
N GLY A 416 0.31 -14.14 9.81
CA GLY A 416 -0.02 -15.28 8.97
C GLY A 416 -0.01 -14.91 7.48
N PHE A 417 -0.31 -15.88 6.60
CA PHE A 417 -0.61 -15.58 5.21
C PHE A 417 -1.36 -16.70 4.50
N GLU A 418 -2.22 -16.30 3.57
CA GLU A 418 -2.88 -17.19 2.62
C GLU A 418 -1.88 -17.73 1.59
N PRO A 419 -1.99 -19.01 1.22
CA PRO A 419 -1.06 -19.62 0.29
C PRO A 419 -1.28 -19.09 -1.13
N TRP A 420 -0.29 -19.31 -2.01
CA TRP A 420 -0.38 -18.83 -3.39
C TRP A 420 -1.35 -19.67 -4.24
N ASN A 421 -1.61 -20.92 -3.84
CA ASN A 421 -2.63 -21.77 -4.45
C ASN A 421 -3.68 -22.18 -3.42
N LYS A 422 -4.95 -22.18 -3.85
CA LYS A 422 -6.11 -22.54 -3.02
C LYS A 422 -6.08 -23.94 -2.40
N ASP A 423 -5.29 -24.86 -2.97
CA ASP A 423 -5.19 -26.25 -2.53
C ASP A 423 -4.10 -26.44 -1.46
N GLN A 424 -3.44 -25.35 -1.07
CA GLN A 424 -2.39 -25.34 -0.06
C GLN A 424 -2.92 -24.84 1.28
N THR A 425 -2.14 -25.03 2.33
CA THR A 425 -2.49 -24.65 3.70
C THR A 425 -1.96 -23.25 4.01
N ALA A 426 -2.82 -22.38 4.54
CA ALA A 426 -2.42 -21.06 5.04
C ALA A 426 -1.44 -21.18 6.23
N MET A 427 -0.54 -20.21 6.35
CA MET A 427 0.32 -20.09 7.53
C MET A 427 -0.49 -19.42 8.66
N PRO A 428 -0.62 -20.04 9.85
CA PRO A 428 -1.33 -19.43 10.97
C PRO A 428 -0.67 -18.14 11.45
N MET A 429 -1.48 -17.26 12.05
CA MET A 429 -0.97 -16.10 12.76
C MET A 429 -0.45 -16.49 14.16
N PHE A 430 0.74 -16.01 14.51
CA PHE A 430 1.34 -16.20 15.84
C PHE A 430 1.44 -14.91 16.64
N GLY A 431 0.94 -13.79 16.09
CA GLY A 431 0.93 -12.51 16.78
C GLY A 431 0.25 -12.61 18.15
N ALA A 432 -0.95 -13.15 18.25
CA ALA A 432 -1.66 -13.18 19.53
C ALA A 432 -1.07 -14.19 20.54
N THR A 433 -0.32 -15.20 20.08
CA THR A 433 0.06 -16.36 20.90
C THR A 433 1.53 -16.35 21.33
N LEU A 434 2.42 -15.72 20.55
CA LEU A 434 3.85 -15.67 20.84
C LEU A 434 4.30 -14.24 21.20
N THR A 435 5.14 -14.16 22.23
CA THR A 435 5.78 -12.91 22.66
C THR A 435 6.78 -12.39 21.63
N ASP A 436 7.11 -11.11 21.72
CA ASP A 436 8.10 -10.47 20.85
C ASP A 436 9.48 -11.15 20.88
N GLY A 437 9.91 -11.61 22.07
CA GLY A 437 11.15 -12.36 22.23
C GLY A 437 11.09 -13.72 21.54
N GLN A 438 10.00 -14.47 21.71
CA GLN A 438 9.84 -15.79 21.09
C GLN A 438 9.84 -15.71 19.56
N ILE A 439 9.14 -14.74 18.98
CA ILE A 439 9.14 -14.53 17.53
C ILE A 439 10.55 -14.14 17.03
N ALA A 440 11.27 -13.28 17.76
CA ALA A 440 12.63 -12.92 17.41
C ALA A 440 13.58 -14.15 17.44
N ASP A 441 13.46 -15.00 18.45
CA ASP A 441 14.25 -16.22 18.59
C ASP A 441 13.97 -17.22 17.45
N ILE A 442 12.70 -17.49 17.13
CA ILE A 442 12.31 -18.34 15.99
C ILE A 442 12.88 -17.77 14.69
N THR A 443 12.76 -16.46 14.47
CA THR A 443 13.30 -15.76 13.29
C THR A 443 14.80 -15.99 13.16
N ASN A 444 15.56 -15.84 14.26
CA ASN A 444 17.01 -16.01 14.28
C ASN A 444 17.43 -17.46 13.97
N TYR A 445 16.70 -18.44 14.49
CA TYR A 445 16.92 -19.85 14.18
C TYR A 445 16.66 -20.15 12.70
N VAL A 446 15.47 -19.83 12.18
CA VAL A 446 15.08 -20.14 10.79
C VAL A 446 16.05 -19.50 9.80
N ARG A 447 16.52 -18.27 10.05
CA ARG A 447 17.46 -17.55 9.17
C ARG A 447 18.85 -18.18 9.08
N THR A 448 19.24 -19.00 10.05
CA THR A 448 20.59 -19.56 10.18
C THR A 448 20.62 -21.09 10.12
N ALA A 449 19.46 -21.74 10.13
CA ALA A 449 19.33 -23.19 10.03
C ALA A 449 19.36 -23.70 8.59
N TRP A 450 19.63 -25.00 8.42
CA TRP A 450 19.45 -25.75 7.16
C TRP A 450 20.11 -25.09 5.93
N GLY A 451 21.33 -24.58 6.12
CA GLY A 451 22.09 -23.93 5.06
C GLY A 451 21.57 -22.56 4.63
N ASN A 452 20.65 -21.96 5.40
CA ASN A 452 20.31 -20.55 5.28
C ASN A 452 21.50 -19.68 5.72
N ARG A 453 21.70 -18.58 4.99
CA ARG A 453 22.89 -17.72 5.13
C ARG A 453 22.54 -16.34 5.68
N GLY A 454 21.41 -16.27 6.38
CA GLY A 454 20.96 -15.06 7.04
C GLY A 454 21.81 -14.74 8.25
N LYS A 455 21.59 -13.56 8.78
CA LYS A 455 22.19 -13.16 10.05
C LYS A 455 21.11 -13.30 11.13
N PRO A 456 21.45 -13.77 12.34
CA PRO A 456 20.51 -13.78 13.45
C PRO A 456 20.42 -12.35 14.00
N ASP A 457 19.66 -11.48 13.36
CA ASP A 457 19.58 -10.04 13.66
C ASP A 457 18.16 -9.57 14.01
N ALA A 458 17.25 -10.49 14.32
CA ALA A 458 15.94 -10.20 14.86
C ALA A 458 16.03 -9.86 16.36
N THR A 459 15.30 -8.81 16.77
CA THR A 459 15.24 -8.36 18.17
C THR A 459 13.79 -8.25 18.60
N ALA A 460 13.50 -8.43 19.89
CA ALA A 460 12.17 -8.24 20.45
C ALA A 460 11.62 -6.84 20.16
N ASN A 461 12.47 -5.79 20.21
CA ASN A 461 12.06 -4.42 19.88
C ASN A 461 11.62 -4.28 18.41
N THR A 462 12.32 -4.96 17.49
CA THR A 462 11.89 -5.00 16.09
C THR A 462 10.51 -5.65 15.97
N VAL A 463 10.29 -6.79 16.64
CA VAL A 463 8.99 -7.47 16.62
C VAL A 463 7.89 -6.60 17.23
N ALA A 464 8.14 -5.97 18.38
CA ALA A 464 7.19 -5.08 19.05
C ALA A 464 6.78 -3.91 18.15
N SER A 465 7.75 -3.29 17.47
CA SER A 465 7.50 -2.21 16.52
C SER A 465 6.64 -2.68 15.35
N LEU A 466 6.98 -3.81 14.73
CA LEU A 466 6.20 -4.37 13.62
C LEU A 466 4.79 -4.80 14.05
N ARG A 467 4.66 -5.34 15.26
CA ARG A 467 3.37 -5.71 15.86
C ARG A 467 2.48 -4.50 16.05
N SER A 468 3.04 -3.37 16.49
CA SER A 468 2.27 -2.12 16.61
C SER A 468 1.80 -1.58 15.25
N GLN A 469 2.56 -1.82 14.18
CA GLN A 469 2.21 -1.45 12.79
C GLN A 469 1.23 -2.43 12.14
N ALA A 470 1.19 -3.68 12.59
CA ALA A 470 0.22 -4.69 12.14
C ALA A 470 -1.20 -4.45 12.72
N THR A 471 -1.40 -3.39 13.51
CA THR A 471 -2.70 -2.94 14.03
C THR A 471 -3.62 -2.57 12.87
N MET A 472 -4.72 -3.32 12.71
CA MET A 472 -5.65 -3.16 11.61
C MET A 472 -6.73 -2.12 11.90
N GLU A 473 -7.04 -1.31 10.89
CA GLU A 473 -8.29 -0.56 10.76
C GLU A 473 -9.35 -1.55 10.25
N VAL A 474 -10.39 -1.81 11.06
CA VAL A 474 -11.51 -2.68 10.72
C VAL A 474 -12.76 -1.83 10.46
N ASP A 475 -13.28 -1.88 9.24
CA ASP A 475 -14.56 -1.29 8.88
C ASP A 475 -15.71 -2.20 9.37
N LEU A 476 -16.71 -1.62 10.05
CA LEU A 476 -17.93 -2.33 10.49
C LEU A 476 -18.94 -2.42 9.34
N ASP A 477 -19.61 -3.57 9.20
CA ASP A 477 -20.43 -3.87 8.02
C ASP A 477 -21.75 -3.07 7.92
N THR A 478 -21.92 -2.38 6.78
CA THR A 478 -23.12 -1.70 6.29
C THR A 478 -24.20 -2.67 5.76
N GLY A 479 -24.48 -3.78 6.45
CA GLY A 479 -25.47 -4.73 5.93
C GLY A 479 -25.80 -6.00 6.70
N SER A 480 -24.99 -6.44 7.67
CA SER A 480 -25.27 -7.69 8.42
C SER A 480 -25.19 -7.58 9.94
N THR A 481 -24.97 -6.38 10.49
CA THR A 481 -24.92 -6.20 11.95
C THR A 481 -26.34 -6.17 12.51
N VAL A 482 -26.72 -7.22 13.26
CA VAL A 482 -28.00 -7.26 14.00
C VAL A 482 -27.77 -6.61 15.35
N ALA A 483 -28.29 -5.41 15.51
CA ALA A 483 -28.22 -4.73 16.79
C ALA A 483 -29.52 -4.81 17.60
N SER A 484 -29.49 -4.95 18.93
CA SER A 484 -30.65 -5.04 19.83
C SER A 484 -30.58 -4.01 20.97
N LEU A 485 -31.45 -2.98 20.93
CA LEU A 485 -31.57 -2.00 22.02
C LEU A 485 -32.81 -2.32 22.87
N SER A 486 -32.62 -2.36 24.19
CA SER A 486 -33.71 -2.54 25.15
C SER A 486 -33.99 -1.24 25.92
N GLU A 487 -35.25 -0.78 25.87
CA GLU A 487 -35.75 0.39 26.61
C GLU A 487 -37.11 0.02 27.22
N GLY A 488 -37.24 0.13 28.55
CA GLY A 488 -38.51 -0.10 29.25
C GLY A 488 -39.14 -1.49 29.01
N GLY A 489 -38.32 -2.54 28.87
CA GLY A 489 -38.77 -3.92 28.68
C GLY A 489 -39.14 -4.31 27.23
N LYS A 490 -38.86 -3.45 26.24
CA LYS A 490 -39.04 -3.73 24.82
C LYS A 490 -37.69 -3.78 24.10
N THR A 491 -37.41 -4.89 23.41
CA THR A 491 -36.22 -5.06 22.57
C THR A 491 -36.52 -4.71 21.12
N ARG A 492 -35.69 -3.89 20.47
CA ARG A 492 -35.78 -3.60 19.03
C ARG A 492 -34.52 -4.06 18.32
N LYS A 493 -34.68 -4.76 17.18
CA LYS A 493 -33.59 -5.18 16.30
C LYS A 493 -33.30 -4.11 15.23
N PHE A 494 -32.05 -3.94 14.85
CA PHE A 494 -31.59 -2.99 13.82
C PHE A 494 -30.74 -3.67 12.77
N ASP A 495 -30.86 -3.16 11.54
CA ASP A 495 -29.99 -3.47 10.41
C ASP A 495 -29.21 -2.18 10.03
N ASP A 496 -28.00 -2.33 9.47
CA ASP A 496 -27.23 -1.26 8.80
C ASP A 496 -26.46 -0.26 9.72
N ILE A 497 -25.54 -0.78 10.54
CA ILE A 497 -24.62 0.03 11.37
C ILE A 497 -23.36 0.39 10.60
N SER A 498 -22.90 1.65 10.68
CA SER A 498 -21.63 2.08 10.09
C SER A 498 -20.68 2.62 11.17
N GLY A 499 -19.40 2.22 11.08
CA GLY A 499 -18.36 2.65 12.03
C GLY A 499 -16.99 2.06 11.73
N ARG A 500 -15.98 2.53 12.47
CA ARG A 500 -14.60 2.01 12.41
C ARG A 500 -14.15 1.53 13.78
N VAL A 501 -13.47 0.39 13.80
CA VAL A 501 -12.82 -0.18 14.99
C VAL A 501 -11.34 -0.38 14.69
N TRP A 502 -10.49 0.10 15.58
CA TRP A 502 -9.06 -0.16 15.53
C TRP A 502 -8.78 -1.34 16.44
N VAL A 503 -8.37 -2.49 15.90
CA VAL A 503 -8.07 -3.67 16.72
C VAL A 503 -6.57 -3.83 16.79
N ASN A 504 -5.99 -3.41 17.92
CA ASN A 504 -4.57 -3.62 18.18
C ASN A 504 -4.34 -5.05 18.66
N GLY A 505 -3.41 -5.76 18.02
CA GLY A 505 -2.94 -7.08 18.42
C GLY A 505 -2.27 -7.13 19.80
N ASN A 506 -2.23 -5.99 20.52
CA ASN A 506 -2.08 -5.97 21.97
C ASN A 506 -2.95 -4.86 22.62
N ARG A 507 -4.10 -5.29 23.18
CA ARG A 507 -4.95 -4.74 24.26
C ARG A 507 -5.10 -3.22 24.59
N THR A 508 -4.52 -2.23 23.90
CA THR A 508 -4.50 -0.86 24.47
C THR A 508 -4.84 0.34 23.58
N ASP A 509 -5.36 0.19 22.36
CA ASP A 509 -5.99 1.34 21.69
C ASP A 509 -7.05 0.88 20.68
N CYS A 510 -8.25 0.60 21.19
CA CYS A 510 -9.44 0.50 20.34
C CYS A 510 -10.10 1.86 20.32
N ARG A 511 -10.26 2.50 19.16
CA ARG A 511 -11.16 3.65 19.01
C ARG A 511 -12.37 3.23 18.21
N MET A 512 -13.55 3.34 18.82
CA MET A 512 -14.81 3.08 18.15
C MET A 512 -15.53 4.39 17.90
N LYS A 513 -15.96 4.61 16.65
CA LYS A 513 -16.96 5.62 16.32
C LYS A 513 -18.07 4.94 15.51
N ALA A 514 -19.25 4.82 16.11
CA ALA A 514 -20.43 4.23 15.48
C ALA A 514 -21.54 5.29 15.36
N ASP A 515 -22.17 5.34 14.18
CA ASP A 515 -23.26 6.26 13.88
C ASP A 515 -24.54 5.48 13.59
N PHE A 516 -25.57 5.68 14.44
CA PHE A 516 -26.87 5.03 14.34
C PHE A 516 -27.95 5.97 13.73
N SER A 517 -27.54 7.02 13.01
CA SER A 517 -28.41 8.13 12.58
C SER A 517 -29.46 7.77 11.53
N ASN A 518 -29.23 6.77 10.67
CA ASN A 518 -30.13 6.49 9.54
C ASN A 518 -31.52 5.97 9.95
N GLN A 519 -31.76 5.57 11.21
CA GLN A 519 -33.05 4.99 11.62
C GLN A 519 -33.68 5.56 12.91
N TYR A 520 -33.07 6.58 13.54
CA TYR A 520 -33.64 7.24 14.74
C TYR A 520 -34.47 8.51 14.46
N GLY A 521 -34.66 8.87 13.18
CA GLY A 521 -35.18 10.19 12.84
C GLY A 521 -34.26 11.31 13.36
N LYS A 522 -34.82 12.46 13.75
CA LYS A 522 -34.09 13.71 14.06
C LYS A 522 -33.05 13.64 15.21
N ASN A 523 -32.91 12.52 15.91
CA ASN A 523 -32.06 12.38 17.11
C ASN A 523 -31.00 11.27 16.95
N PRO A 524 -29.85 11.55 16.32
CA PRO A 524 -28.80 10.55 16.11
C PRO A 524 -28.27 10.02 17.45
N VAL A 525 -27.96 8.72 17.49
CA VAL A 525 -27.12 8.13 18.53
C VAL A 525 -25.70 8.03 17.98
N LEU A 526 -24.73 8.61 18.67
CA LEU A 526 -23.30 8.51 18.33
C LEU A 526 -22.56 7.90 19.50
N LEU A 527 -21.90 6.76 19.29
CA LEU A 527 -20.98 6.18 20.26
C LEU A 527 -19.54 6.51 19.87
N GLY A 528 -18.80 7.11 20.79
CA GLY A 528 -17.39 7.44 20.61
C GLY A 528 -16.61 7.15 21.88
N GLY A 529 -15.50 6.42 21.79
CA GLY A 529 -14.71 6.08 22.98
C GLY A 529 -13.52 5.19 22.70
N ALA A 530 -12.89 4.71 23.78
CA ALA A 530 -11.76 3.81 23.72
C ALA A 530 -11.84 2.66 24.72
N CYS A 531 -11.16 1.54 24.44
CA CYS A 531 -11.06 0.45 25.40
C CYS A 531 -10.20 0.83 26.62
N ALA A 532 -10.65 0.43 27.81
CA ALA A 532 -9.92 0.57 29.07
C ALA A 532 -8.65 -0.29 29.06
N SER A 533 -7.65 0.13 29.84
CA SER A 533 -6.33 -0.51 29.93
C SER A 533 -6.33 -1.99 30.36
N GLN A 534 -7.47 -2.50 30.86
CA GLN A 534 -7.64 -3.88 31.31
C GLN A 534 -8.42 -4.78 30.32
N GLY A 535 -8.79 -4.26 29.14
CA GLY A 535 -9.10 -5.06 27.94
C GLY A 535 -10.52 -5.62 27.78
N ASN A 536 -11.42 -5.46 28.76
CA ASN A 536 -12.81 -5.96 28.68
C ASN A 536 -13.87 -4.86 28.86
N GLU A 537 -13.47 -3.59 28.84
CA GLU A 537 -14.36 -2.45 29.03
C GLU A 537 -14.08 -1.39 27.98
N PHE A 538 -15.13 -0.77 27.45
CA PHE A 538 -15.11 0.38 26.56
C PHE A 538 -15.59 1.60 27.34
N ILE A 539 -14.73 2.62 27.40
CA ILE A 539 -14.99 3.89 28.06
C ILE A 539 -15.23 4.93 26.98
N GLY A 540 -16.43 5.52 26.97
CA GLY A 540 -16.80 6.43 25.90
C GLY A 540 -17.87 7.43 26.28
N ARG A 541 -18.47 8.00 25.24
CA ARG A 541 -19.61 8.91 25.32
C ARG A 541 -20.65 8.46 24.31
N ALA A 542 -21.89 8.38 24.74
CA ALA A 542 -23.06 8.28 23.88
C ALA A 542 -23.64 9.68 23.70
N THR A 543 -23.85 10.11 22.46
CA THR A 543 -24.63 11.33 22.16
C THR A 543 -26.00 10.89 21.69
N ILE A 544 -27.05 11.16 22.44
CA ILE A 544 -28.43 10.79 22.11
C ILE A 544 -29.25 12.08 21.98
N GLY A 545 -29.76 12.39 20.78
CA GLY A 545 -30.55 13.61 20.56
C GLY A 545 -29.81 14.89 20.95
N GLY A 546 -28.50 14.93 20.74
CA GLY A 546 -27.62 16.05 21.09
C GLY A 546 -27.14 16.08 22.55
N LYS A 547 -27.64 15.21 23.43
CA LYS A 547 -27.17 15.09 24.82
C LYS A 547 -26.06 14.06 24.93
N VAL A 548 -24.91 14.47 25.47
CA VAL A 548 -23.72 13.63 25.64
C VAL A 548 -23.70 13.01 27.04
N THR A 549 -23.73 11.69 27.12
CA THR A 549 -23.66 10.90 28.36
C THR A 549 -22.38 10.06 28.37
N PRO A 550 -21.58 10.04 29.45
CA PRO A 550 -20.48 9.07 29.57
C PRO A 550 -21.03 7.65 29.65
N VAL A 551 -20.34 6.70 29.01
CA VAL A 551 -20.74 5.29 28.98
C VAL A 551 -19.57 4.38 29.31
N LEU A 552 -19.87 3.28 29.99
CA LEU A 552 -18.96 2.17 30.26
C LEU A 552 -19.64 0.90 29.76
N LEU A 553 -19.08 0.27 28.73
CA LEU A 553 -19.62 -0.94 28.12
C LEU A 553 -18.65 -2.10 28.32
N GLY A 554 -19.14 -3.29 28.64
CA GLY A 554 -18.36 -4.52 28.55
C GLY A 554 -18.07 -4.85 27.09
N VAL A 555 -16.87 -5.37 26.82
CA VAL A 555 -16.42 -5.81 25.49
C VAL A 555 -15.99 -7.27 25.57
N ARG A 556 -16.53 -8.11 24.70
CA ARG A 556 -16.12 -9.52 24.55
C ARG A 556 -15.87 -9.85 23.08
N GLN A 557 -14.82 -10.62 22.80
CA GLN A 557 -14.54 -11.11 21.45
C GLN A 557 -15.37 -12.37 21.15
N VAL A 558 -15.93 -12.43 19.94
CA VAL A 558 -16.56 -13.62 19.39
C VAL A 558 -15.54 -14.31 18.49
N ILE A 559 -15.21 -15.56 18.83
CA ILE A 559 -14.18 -16.35 18.15
C ILE A 559 -14.84 -17.56 17.49
N GLU A 560 -14.71 -17.67 16.17
CA GLU A 560 -15.16 -18.83 15.39
C GLU A 560 -14.02 -19.32 14.51
N GLY A 561 -13.77 -20.64 14.50
CA GLY A 561 -12.68 -21.22 13.69
C GLY A 561 -11.26 -20.73 14.06
N GLY A 562 -11.06 -20.11 15.22
CA GLY A 562 -9.79 -19.50 15.62
C GLY A 562 -9.62 -18.04 15.20
N HIS A 563 -10.61 -17.45 14.51
CA HIS A 563 -10.60 -16.05 14.08
C HIS A 563 -11.59 -15.23 14.91
N VAL A 564 -11.26 -13.96 15.16
CA VAL A 564 -12.20 -13.02 15.77
C VAL A 564 -13.19 -12.59 14.69
N VAL A 565 -14.42 -13.06 14.80
CA VAL A 565 -15.50 -12.80 13.82
C VAL A 565 -16.44 -11.68 14.26
N GLY A 566 -16.38 -11.30 15.53
CA GLY A 566 -17.23 -10.25 16.07
C GLY A 566 -16.80 -9.72 17.44
N LEU A 567 -17.47 -8.66 17.89
CA LEU A 567 -17.33 -8.07 19.21
C LEU A 567 -18.71 -7.92 19.86
N ASP A 568 -18.90 -8.50 21.05
CA ASP A 568 -20.06 -8.25 21.89
C ASP A 568 -19.82 -7.00 22.75
N LEU A 569 -20.71 -6.01 22.65
CA LEU A 569 -20.73 -4.81 23.47
C LEU A 569 -21.98 -4.80 24.34
N SER A 570 -21.83 -4.65 25.66
CA SER A 570 -23.00 -4.60 26.56
C SER A 570 -22.86 -3.53 27.64
N GLY A 571 -23.92 -2.76 27.92
CA GLY A 571 -23.91 -1.79 29.02
C GLY A 571 -24.95 -0.67 28.91
N ASP A 572 -25.06 0.14 29.96
CA ASP A 572 -25.99 1.28 30.02
C ASP A 572 -25.43 2.46 29.21
N ILE A 573 -26.24 2.97 28.27
CA ILE A 573 -25.89 4.13 27.44
C ILE A 573 -26.59 5.44 27.87
N GLY A 574 -27.33 5.39 28.98
CA GLY A 574 -28.05 6.50 29.59
C GLY A 574 -29.51 6.63 29.13
N GLY A 575 -30.34 7.20 30.01
CA GLY A 575 -31.77 7.41 29.75
C GLY A 575 -32.65 6.16 29.88
N GLY A 576 -32.18 5.12 30.59
CA GLY A 576 -32.91 3.86 30.78
C GLY A 576 -32.76 2.87 29.61
N ARG A 577 -31.70 3.03 28.81
CA ARG A 577 -31.42 2.24 27.60
C ARG A 577 -30.20 1.35 27.82
N MET A 578 -30.40 0.06 27.61
CA MET A 578 -29.32 -0.94 27.63
C MET A 578 -28.92 -1.29 26.20
N LEU A 579 -27.63 -1.23 25.94
CA LEU A 579 -26.99 -1.70 24.72
C LEU A 579 -26.55 -3.15 24.95
N ASP A 580 -26.89 -4.07 24.05
CA ASP A 580 -26.43 -5.46 24.04
C ASP A 580 -26.28 -5.92 22.59
N GLU A 581 -25.06 -5.86 22.07
CA GLU A 581 -24.79 -5.83 20.64
C GLU A 581 -23.65 -6.74 20.23
N GLN A 582 -23.90 -7.63 19.28
CA GLN A 582 -22.85 -8.35 18.58
C GLN A 582 -22.53 -7.63 17.27
N ILE A 583 -21.33 -7.04 17.20
CA ILE A 583 -20.82 -6.37 16.01
C ILE A 583 -20.05 -7.38 15.17
N ALA A 584 -20.56 -7.71 13.98
CA ALA A 584 -19.84 -8.51 13.00
C ALA A 584 -18.72 -7.66 12.35
N LEU A 585 -17.51 -8.21 12.23
CA LEU A 585 -16.37 -7.53 11.62
C LEU A 585 -16.30 -7.85 10.12
N LYS A 586 -16.27 -6.85 9.22
CA LYS A 586 -16.26 -7.07 7.76
C LYS A 586 -14.85 -7.25 7.16
N THR A 587 -13.78 -7.04 7.92
CA THR A 587 -12.45 -7.31 7.38
C THR A 587 -12.14 -8.79 7.45
N VAL A 588 -12.29 -9.41 6.29
CA VAL A 588 -11.51 -10.49 5.67
C VAL A 588 -10.33 -10.96 6.53
N ASN A 589 -10.38 -12.25 6.84
CA ASN A 589 -9.25 -13.16 7.06
C ASN A 589 -7.88 -12.48 7.07
N TYR A 590 -7.28 -12.45 8.26
CA TYR A 590 -5.85 -12.66 8.39
C TYR A 590 -5.64 -14.05 8.99
#